data_AF-A0A2U7PC07-F1
#
_entry.id   AF-A0A2U7PC07-F1
#
_cell.length_a   1.000
_cell.length_b   1.000
_cell.length_c   1.000
_cell.angle_alpha   90.00
_cell.angle_beta   90.00
_cell.angle_gamma   90.00
#
_symmetry.space_group_name_H-M   'P 1'
#
loop_
_entity.id
_entity.type
_entity.pdbx_description
1 polymer ?
#
loop_
_entity_poly.entity_id
_entity_poly.type
_entity_poly.pdbx_seq_one_letter_code
_entity_poly.pdbx_strand_id
1 'polypeptide(L)'
;MYKFAGNITVKGNPKVELDLDFVESLGKSGNKNIFVFGETEFPTSKEILENFSEKFEILNSDLTVEMEGKLEIIGESYNEGLYEVATFEGEEVNFDEIFERFSEFEEVVCVREGGISEKFGNKKIKVDFVY
;
A
#
# COMPACT_ATOMS: atom_id res chain seq x y z
N MET A 1 -11.47 6.54 -12.72
CA MET A 1 -11.03 5.67 -11.62
C MET A 1 -9.86 6.36 -10.92
N TYR A 2 -9.65 6.08 -9.63
CA TYR A 2 -8.58 6.65 -8.81
C TYR A 2 -7.49 5.62 -8.61
N LYS A 3 -6.22 6.05 -8.52
CA LYS A 3 -5.16 5.12 -8.11
C LYS A 3 -5.20 4.88 -6.60
N PHE A 4 -4.87 3.67 -6.18
CA PHE A 4 -4.65 3.34 -4.76
C PHE A 4 -3.59 2.26 -4.60
N ALA A 5 -2.94 2.24 -3.43
CA ALA A 5 -2.06 1.16 -3.04
C ALA A 5 -1.88 1.12 -1.52
N GLY A 6 -1.51 -0.05 -1.01
CA GLY A 6 -1.06 -0.24 0.36
C GLY A 6 -1.43 -1.60 0.91
N ASN A 7 -1.27 -1.77 2.22
CA ASN A 7 -1.45 -3.06 2.87
C ASN A 7 -2.67 -3.09 3.80
N ILE A 8 -3.31 -4.26 3.85
CA ILE A 8 -4.42 -4.58 4.73
C ILE A 8 -4.08 -5.87 5.46
N THR A 9 -4.08 -5.83 6.79
CA THR A 9 -3.91 -7.01 7.63
C THR A 9 -5.28 -7.53 8.03
N VAL A 10 -5.57 -8.79 7.68
CA VAL A 10 -6.82 -9.47 8.01
C VAL A 10 -6.58 -10.63 8.97
N LYS A 11 -7.59 -10.94 9.78
CA LYS A 11 -7.50 -11.98 10.79
C LYS A 11 -7.46 -13.38 10.19
N GLY A 12 -6.58 -14.23 10.71
CA GLY A 12 -6.43 -15.60 10.24
C GLY A 12 -5.86 -15.68 8.82
N ASN A 13 -6.13 -16.80 8.14
CA ASN A 13 -5.66 -17.07 6.79
C ASN A 13 -6.85 -17.31 5.82
N PRO A 14 -7.72 -16.31 5.59
CA PRO A 14 -8.85 -16.47 4.68
C PRO A 14 -8.36 -16.64 3.24
N LYS A 15 -9.14 -17.32 2.40
CA LYS A 15 -8.90 -17.31 0.95
C LYS A 15 -9.19 -15.89 0.44
N VAL A 16 -8.27 -15.33 -0.34
CA VAL A 16 -8.39 -13.99 -0.92
C VAL A 16 -8.71 -14.15 -2.40
N GLU A 17 -9.85 -13.61 -2.82
CA GLU A 17 -10.28 -13.54 -4.23
C GLU A 17 -10.72 -12.09 -4.48
N LEU A 18 -9.84 -11.34 -5.15
CA LEU A 18 -10.01 -9.93 -5.47
C LEU A 18 -9.87 -9.74 -6.97
N ASP A 19 -10.64 -8.80 -7.53
CA ASP A 19 -10.57 -8.42 -8.95
C ASP A 19 -9.48 -7.35 -9.20
N LEU A 20 -8.42 -7.36 -8.38
CA LEU A 20 -7.36 -6.36 -8.30
C LEU A 20 -6.01 -7.08 -8.13
N ASP A 21 -4.91 -6.44 -8.48
CA ASP A 21 -3.58 -6.99 -8.23
C ASP A 21 -3.25 -6.96 -6.72
N PHE A 22 -2.72 -8.08 -6.23
CA PHE A 22 -2.37 -8.21 -4.82
C PHE A 22 -1.24 -9.22 -4.59
N VAL A 23 -0.52 -9.00 -3.48
CA VAL A 23 0.45 -9.95 -2.93
C VAL A 23 0.06 -10.28 -1.50
N GLU A 24 -0.01 -11.55 -1.16
CA GLU A 24 -0.33 -11.99 0.19
C GLU A 24 0.85 -12.63 0.92
N SER A 25 0.94 -12.38 2.22
CA SER A 25 1.90 -13.04 3.10
C SER A 25 1.24 -13.45 4.42
N LEU A 26 1.65 -14.60 4.95
CA LEU A 26 1.16 -15.08 6.24
C LEU A 26 2.10 -14.62 7.36
N GLY A 27 1.58 -13.78 8.25
CA GLY A 27 2.31 -13.32 9.43
C GLY A 27 2.51 -14.41 10.48
N LYS A 28 3.50 -14.23 11.35
CA LYS A 28 3.82 -15.18 12.44
C LYS A 28 2.67 -15.43 13.41
N SER A 29 1.73 -14.49 13.55
CA SER A 29 0.53 -14.63 14.37
C SER A 29 -0.58 -15.45 13.70
N GLY A 30 -0.36 -15.93 12.47
CA GLY A 30 -1.39 -16.61 11.67
C GLY A 30 -2.37 -15.67 10.97
N ASN A 31 -2.15 -14.35 11.05
CA ASN A 31 -2.91 -13.33 10.32
C ASN A 31 -2.29 -13.08 8.95
N LYS A 32 -3.12 -12.83 7.94
CA LYS A 32 -2.69 -12.58 6.57
C LYS A 32 -2.52 -11.08 6.34
N ASN A 33 -1.40 -10.69 5.72
CA ASN A 33 -1.20 -9.38 5.15
C ASN A 33 -1.45 -9.45 3.65
N ILE A 34 -2.20 -8.50 3.13
CA ILE A 34 -2.55 -8.39 1.72
C ILE A 34 -2.09 -7.00 1.27
N PHE A 35 -1.05 -6.94 0.45
CA PHE A 35 -0.69 -5.74 -0.28
C PHE A 35 -1.55 -5.68 -1.54
N VAL A 36 -2.21 -4.55 -1.78
CA VAL A 36 -3.13 -4.32 -2.90
C VAL A 36 -2.75 -3.03 -3.60
N PHE A 37 -2.89 -2.98 -4.93
CA PHE A 37 -2.63 -1.78 -5.71
C PHE A 37 -3.42 -1.80 -7.02
N GLY A 38 -3.57 -0.62 -7.63
CA GLY A 38 -4.18 -0.47 -8.94
C GLY A 38 -5.18 0.69 -8.99
N GLU A 39 -6.27 0.47 -9.72
CA GLU A 39 -7.34 1.46 -9.89
C GLU A 39 -8.60 1.07 -9.10
N THR A 40 -9.34 2.07 -8.62
CA THR A 40 -10.57 1.90 -7.85
C THR A 40 -11.63 2.94 -8.20
N GLU A 41 -12.91 2.57 -8.00
CA GLU A 41 -14.02 3.52 -8.06
C GLU A 41 -14.24 4.24 -6.72
N PHE A 42 -13.69 3.70 -5.63
CA PHE A 42 -13.79 4.26 -4.28
C PHE A 42 -12.84 5.44 -4.11
N PRO A 43 -13.34 6.65 -3.84
CA PRO A 43 -12.51 7.85 -3.76
C PRO A 43 -11.70 7.96 -2.45
N THR A 44 -11.97 7.14 -1.43
CA THR A 44 -11.29 7.22 -0.14
C THR A 44 -10.86 5.85 0.37
N SER A 45 -9.76 5.82 1.14
CA SER A 45 -9.29 4.59 1.81
C SER A 45 -10.37 4.02 2.74
N LYS A 46 -11.18 4.88 3.36
CA LYS A 46 -12.32 4.46 4.18
C LYS A 46 -13.32 3.61 3.39
N GLU A 47 -13.72 4.04 2.21
CA GLU A 47 -14.69 3.31 1.37
C GLU A 47 -14.11 1.98 0.88
N ILE A 48 -12.81 1.94 0.55
CA ILE A 48 -12.10 0.69 0.24
C ILE A 48 -12.15 -0.26 1.44
N LEU A 49 -11.85 0.23 2.64
CA LEU A 49 -11.85 -0.58 3.86
C LEU A 49 -13.24 -1.08 4.24
N GLU A 50 -14.28 -0.27 4.02
CA GLU A 50 -15.67 -0.70 4.21
C GLU A 50 -16.00 -1.87 3.28
N ASN A 51 -15.61 -1.79 1.99
CA ASN A 51 -15.80 -2.90 1.04
C ASN A 51 -15.00 -4.17 1.43
N PHE A 52 -13.74 -4.03 1.84
CA PHE A 52 -12.95 -5.17 2.32
C PHE A 52 -13.55 -5.79 3.60
N SER A 53 -14.14 -4.97 4.47
CA SER A 53 -14.74 -5.42 5.72
C SER A 53 -16.01 -6.26 5.52
N GLU A 54 -16.65 -6.19 4.35
CA GLU A 54 -17.75 -7.09 4.00
C GLU A 54 -17.29 -8.55 3.84
N LYS A 55 -16.01 -8.75 3.46
CA LYS A 55 -15.43 -10.07 3.18
C LYS A 55 -14.47 -10.56 4.27
N PHE A 56 -13.82 -9.64 4.98
CA PHE A 56 -12.73 -9.97 5.90
C PHE A 56 -12.83 -9.19 7.23
N GLU A 57 -12.39 -9.82 8.32
CA GLU A 57 -12.16 -9.10 9.59
C GLU A 57 -10.81 -8.37 9.50
N ILE A 58 -10.85 -7.05 9.25
CA ILE A 58 -9.67 -6.19 9.16
C ILE A 58 -9.11 -5.90 10.56
N LEU A 59 -7.82 -6.14 10.75
CA LEU A 59 -7.10 -5.87 11.99
C LEU A 59 -6.31 -4.56 11.92
N ASN A 60 -5.72 -4.27 10.76
CA ASN A 60 -4.95 -3.05 10.53
C ASN A 60 -4.92 -2.74 9.03
N SER A 61 -4.63 -1.48 8.69
CA SER A 61 -4.52 -1.03 7.31
C SER A 61 -3.58 0.17 7.20
N ASP A 62 -2.89 0.23 6.07
CA ASP A 62 -2.08 1.36 5.65
C ASP A 62 -2.24 1.51 4.13
N LEU A 63 -3.22 2.33 3.75
CA LEU A 63 -3.64 2.55 2.37
C LEU A 63 -3.50 4.02 2.02
N THR A 64 -3.16 4.27 0.76
CA THR A 64 -3.17 5.59 0.16
C THR A 64 -4.04 5.54 -1.07
N VAL A 65 -4.99 6.47 -1.17
CA VAL A 65 -5.76 6.74 -2.40
C VAL A 65 -5.30 8.10 -2.94
N GLU A 66 -5.22 8.23 -4.26
CA GLU A 66 -4.77 9.44 -4.95
C GLU A 66 -5.50 10.72 -4.51
N MET A 67 -6.75 10.58 -4.05
CA MET A 67 -7.56 11.68 -3.50
C MET A 67 -7.13 12.15 -2.11
N GLU A 68 -6.40 11.33 -1.35
CA GLU A 68 -5.99 11.57 0.04
C GLU A 68 -4.49 11.88 0.17
N GLY A 69 -3.69 11.48 -0.81
CA GLY A 69 -2.26 11.75 -0.85
C GLY A 69 -1.64 11.45 -2.21
N LYS A 70 -0.40 11.92 -2.41
CA LYS A 70 0.36 11.59 -3.62
C LYS A 70 0.64 10.09 -3.67
N LEU A 71 0.48 9.52 -4.86
CA LEU A 71 0.73 8.11 -5.12
C LEU A 71 1.07 7.93 -6.60
N GLU A 72 2.16 7.22 -6.87
CA GLU A 72 2.54 6.79 -8.21
C GLU A 72 2.79 5.28 -8.21
N ILE A 73 2.10 4.59 -9.11
CA ILE A 73 2.26 3.16 -9.36
C ILE A 73 3.25 3.01 -10.52
N ILE A 74 4.31 2.24 -10.28
CA ILE A 74 5.42 2.00 -11.21
C ILE A 74 5.33 0.57 -11.77
N GLY A 75 5.09 -0.41 -10.90
CA GLY A 75 4.94 -1.82 -11.29
C GLY A 75 3.54 -2.15 -11.80
N GLU A 76 3.46 -2.98 -12.84
CA GLU A 76 2.19 -3.23 -13.56
C GLU A 76 1.40 -4.44 -13.03
N SER A 77 2.04 -5.52 -12.56
CA SER A 77 1.35 -6.69 -11.97
C SER A 77 2.33 -7.63 -11.26
N TYR A 78 1.90 -8.28 -10.17
CA TYR A 78 2.66 -9.32 -9.48
C TYR A 78 1.71 -10.44 -9.03
N ASN A 79 1.99 -11.67 -9.46
CA ASN A 79 1.19 -12.85 -9.07
C ASN A 79 1.67 -13.47 -7.76
N GLU A 80 2.99 -13.43 -7.51
CA GLU A 80 3.66 -14.02 -6.35
C GLU A 80 4.89 -13.16 -6.03
N GLY A 81 5.24 -13.03 -4.75
CA GLY A 81 6.43 -12.30 -4.33
C GLY A 81 6.44 -11.99 -2.84
N LEU A 82 7.57 -11.52 -2.35
CA LEU A 82 7.73 -10.96 -1.01
C LEU A 82 7.46 -9.47 -1.05
N TYR A 83 6.43 -9.04 -0.32
CA TYR A 83 6.16 -7.62 -0.10
C TYR A 83 7.05 -7.06 1.00
N GLU A 84 7.77 -5.99 0.67
CA GLU A 84 8.53 -5.17 1.63
C GLU A 84 8.16 -3.70 1.46
N VAL A 85 8.16 -2.93 2.55
CA VAL A 85 7.91 -1.49 2.50
C VAL A 85 9.01 -0.73 3.22
N ALA A 86 9.64 0.22 2.51
CA ALA A 86 10.54 1.18 3.10
C ALA A 86 9.77 2.46 3.44
N THR A 87 10.01 3.02 4.63
CA THR A 87 9.40 4.29 5.07
C THR A 87 10.47 5.34 5.28
N PHE A 88 10.32 6.48 4.61
CA PHE A 88 11.19 7.65 4.69
C PHE A 88 10.52 8.74 5.51
N GLU A 89 11.24 9.25 6.51
CA GLU A 89 10.80 10.33 7.40
C GLU A 89 11.97 11.30 7.67
N GLY A 90 11.70 12.59 7.69
CA GLY A 90 12.71 13.63 7.94
C GLY A 90 12.22 15.00 7.45
N GLU A 91 12.75 16.09 8.00
CA GLU A 91 12.28 17.46 7.68
C GLU A 91 12.38 17.80 6.18
N GLU A 92 13.38 17.24 5.50
CA GLU A 92 13.64 17.49 4.07
C GLU A 92 13.08 16.39 3.14
N VAL A 93 12.42 15.36 3.68
CA VAL A 93 11.91 14.23 2.91
C VAL A 93 10.77 14.70 1.98
N ASN A 94 10.96 14.52 0.66
CA ASN A 94 10.07 15.01 -0.40
C ASN A 94 9.62 13.88 -1.36
N PHE A 95 8.34 13.91 -1.77
CA PHE A 95 7.74 12.87 -2.59
C PHE A 95 8.42 12.72 -3.94
N ASP A 96 8.63 13.84 -4.62
CA ASP A 96 9.11 13.84 -6.00
C ASP A 96 10.57 13.37 -6.05
N GLU A 97 11.39 13.74 -5.05
CA GLU A 97 12.78 13.25 -4.91
C GLU A 97 12.84 11.73 -4.64
N ILE A 98 11.99 11.22 -3.75
CA ILE A 98 11.92 9.78 -3.49
C ILE A 98 11.42 9.04 -4.73
N PHE A 99 10.39 9.56 -5.42
CA PHE A 99 9.89 8.97 -6.65
C PHE A 99 10.96 8.90 -7.73
N GLU A 100 11.65 10.01 -8.03
CA GLU A 100 12.75 10.04 -9.01
C GLU A 100 13.86 9.04 -8.68
N ARG A 101 14.16 8.86 -7.39
CA ARG A 101 15.17 7.91 -6.94
C ARG A 101 14.78 6.46 -7.18
N PHE A 102 13.49 6.11 -7.06
CA PHE A 102 13.04 4.71 -7.04
C PHE A 102 12.29 4.27 -8.31
N SER A 103 11.94 5.19 -9.20
CA SER A 103 11.10 4.92 -10.37
C SER A 103 11.71 3.98 -11.42
N GLU A 104 13.03 3.79 -11.42
CA GLU A 104 13.73 2.92 -12.37
C GLU A 104 13.98 1.49 -11.86
N PHE A 105 13.58 1.17 -10.62
CA PHE A 105 13.79 -0.16 -10.03
C PHE A 105 12.62 -1.10 -10.35
N GLU A 106 12.90 -2.26 -10.95
CA GLU A 106 11.88 -3.24 -11.35
C GLU A 106 11.09 -3.81 -10.17
N GLU A 107 11.70 -3.88 -8.99
CA GLU A 107 11.07 -4.39 -7.78
C GLU A 107 10.13 -3.36 -7.12
N VAL A 108 10.17 -2.08 -7.53
CA VAL A 108 9.33 -1.04 -6.95
C VAL A 108 7.95 -1.07 -7.58
N VAL A 109 6.93 -1.30 -6.75
CA VAL A 109 5.54 -1.31 -7.18
C VAL A 109 4.96 0.09 -7.14
N CYS A 110 5.14 0.82 -6.04
CA CYS A 110 4.64 2.17 -5.92
C CYS A 110 5.41 3.02 -4.93
N VAL A 111 5.29 4.34 -5.11
CA VAL A 111 5.70 5.36 -4.16
C VAL A 111 4.46 6.11 -3.71
N ARG A 112 4.22 6.20 -2.40
CA ARG A 112 2.99 6.80 -1.85
C ARG A 112 3.25 7.58 -0.58
N GLU A 113 2.44 8.61 -0.37
CA GLU A 113 2.36 9.29 0.93
C GLU A 113 1.64 8.42 1.95
N GLY A 114 2.25 8.24 3.11
CA GLY A 114 1.62 7.60 4.27
C GLY A 114 1.07 8.63 5.27
N GLY A 115 0.77 8.14 6.48
CA GLY A 115 0.40 8.98 7.61
C GLY A 115 1.50 9.97 8.01
N ILE A 116 1.19 10.86 8.96
CA ILE A 116 2.11 11.87 9.46
C ILE A 116 3.20 11.25 10.34
N SER A 117 4.45 11.71 10.18
CA SER A 117 5.54 11.40 11.10
C SER A 117 5.29 12.03 12.46
N GLU A 118 5.25 11.20 13.50
CA GLU A 118 5.14 11.68 14.88
C GLU A 118 6.37 12.49 15.31
N LYS A 119 7.53 12.24 14.67
CA LYS A 119 8.80 12.89 15.01
C LYS A 119 9.00 14.22 14.28
N PHE A 120 8.65 14.27 13.00
CA PHE A 120 8.97 15.41 12.13
C PHE A 120 7.73 16.21 11.68
N GLY A 121 6.52 15.69 11.91
CA GLY A 121 5.26 16.38 11.60
C GLY A 121 4.90 16.47 10.12
N ASN A 122 5.76 15.99 9.21
CA ASN A 122 5.49 15.89 7.78
C ASN A 122 4.92 14.52 7.39
N LYS A 123 4.36 14.42 6.18
CA LYS A 123 3.91 13.13 5.63
C LYS A 123 5.09 12.20 5.45
N LYS A 124 4.92 10.95 5.89
CA LYS A 124 5.88 9.87 5.58
C LYS A 124 5.78 9.54 4.09
N ILE A 125 6.88 9.15 3.48
CA ILE A 125 6.87 8.61 2.11
C ILE A 125 7.21 7.14 2.19
N LYS A 126 6.43 6.33 1.50
CA LYS A 126 6.57 4.88 1.46
C LYS A 126 6.91 4.44 0.06
N VAL A 127 7.83 3.49 -0.01
CA VAL A 127 8.19 2.80 -1.25
C VAL A 127 7.89 1.34 -1.02
N ASP A 128 6.95 0.82 -1.79
CA ASP A 128 6.44 -0.53 -1.70
C ASP A 128 7.14 -1.39 -2.76
N PHE A 129 7.76 -2.49 -2.32
CA PHE A 129 8.56 -3.41 -3.13
C PHE A 129 7.92 -4.78 -3.20
N VAL A 130 8.07 -5.45 -4.35
CA VAL A 130 7.73 -6.87 -4.54
C VAL A 130 8.83 -7.57 -5.34
N TYR A 131 9.37 -8.68 -4.82
CA TYR A 131 10.44 -9.48 -5.44
C TYR A 131 10.42 -10.96 -5.02
#